data_AF-A0A534G562-F1
#
_entry.id   AF-A0A534G562-F1
#
_cell.length_a   1.000
_cell.length_b   1.000
_cell.length_c   1.000
_cell.angle_alpha   90.00
_cell.angle_beta   90.00
_cell.angle_gamma   90.00
#
_symmetry.space_group_name_H-M   'P 1'
#
loop_
_entity.id
_entity.type
_entity.pdbx_description
1 polymer ?
#
loop_
_entity_poly.entity_id
_entity_poly.type
_entity_poly.pdbx_seq_one_letter_code
_entity_poly.pdbx_strand_id
1 'polypeptide(L)'
;MDEQQSGPAARARRPSGRDAKIAARTARSHAFVPYITRNIPYYEVLSTGGLELLENNADTILEEIGIDFRDDAESLKLCKDAGADVQGERVRFPRGMCRSIVRRSAPKEFTQYARNPARNVVIGGNRTVFAPAYGSPFVRSLDEGRRYARIEDFRNFVKL
;
A
#
# COMPACT_ATOMS: atom_id res chain seq x y z
N MET A 1 -6.54 -76.45 -14.44
CA MET A 1 -7.96 -76.09 -14.23
C MET A 1 -8.00 -75.73 -12.76
N ASP A 2 -7.99 -74.45 -12.37
CA ASP A 2 -8.93 -73.43 -12.80
C ASP A 2 -8.34 -72.01 -12.93
N GLU A 3 -8.97 -71.27 -13.83
CA GLU A 3 -8.71 -69.88 -14.25
C GLU A 3 -9.23 -68.83 -13.25
N GLN A 4 -8.42 -67.76 -13.12
CA GLN A 4 -8.72 -66.32 -12.99
C GLN A 4 -10.00 -65.82 -12.30
N GLN A 5 -9.86 -64.76 -11.47
CA GLN A 5 -10.39 -63.45 -11.87
C GLN A 5 -9.77 -62.26 -11.08
N SER A 6 -9.06 -61.41 -11.81
CA SER A 6 -8.69 -60.05 -11.42
C SER A 6 -9.90 -59.12 -11.51
N GLY A 7 -10.24 -58.45 -10.40
CA GLY A 7 -11.35 -57.49 -10.35
C GLY A 7 -11.12 -56.24 -11.22
N PRO A 8 -12.19 -55.61 -11.74
CA PRO A 8 -12.07 -54.54 -12.71
C PRO A 8 -11.52 -53.25 -12.08
N ALA A 9 -10.51 -52.65 -12.73
CA ALA A 9 -10.02 -51.32 -12.40
C ALA A 9 -11.13 -50.28 -12.56
N ALA A 10 -11.33 -49.46 -11.52
CA ALA A 10 -12.32 -48.37 -11.53
C ALA A 10 -12.04 -47.41 -12.70
N ARG A 11 -12.95 -47.38 -13.69
CA ARG A 11 -12.89 -46.44 -14.81
C ARG A 11 -12.96 -45.01 -14.27
N ALA A 12 -11.88 -44.25 -14.47
CA ALA A 12 -11.84 -42.82 -14.20
C ALA A 12 -13.00 -42.14 -14.94
N ARG A 13 -13.93 -41.54 -14.19
CA ARG A 13 -15.05 -40.76 -14.73
C ARG A 13 -14.47 -39.61 -15.55
N ARG A 14 -14.75 -39.59 -16.86
CA ARG A 14 -14.45 -38.45 -17.72
C ARG A 14 -15.13 -37.20 -17.13
N PRO A 15 -14.41 -36.09 -16.92
CA PRO A 15 -14.99 -34.89 -16.35
C PRO A 15 -16.18 -34.46 -17.22
N SER A 16 -17.32 -34.24 -16.57
CA SER A 16 -18.52 -33.83 -17.27
C SER A 16 -18.34 -32.43 -17.84
N GLY A 17 -19.10 -32.08 -18.88
CA GLY A 17 -19.14 -30.69 -19.37
C GLY A 17 -19.54 -29.68 -18.29
N ARG A 18 -20.15 -30.14 -17.19
CA ARG A 18 -20.46 -29.33 -16.00
C ARG A 18 -19.21 -29.07 -15.16
N ASP A 19 -18.38 -30.09 -14.95
CA ASP A 19 -17.09 -29.96 -14.24
C ASP A 19 -16.13 -29.05 -15.01
N ALA A 20 -16.10 -29.18 -16.34
CA ALA A 20 -15.33 -28.29 -17.22
C ALA A 20 -15.83 -26.84 -17.15
N LYS A 21 -17.16 -26.61 -17.07
CA LYS A 21 -17.75 -25.27 -16.91
C LYS A 21 -17.50 -24.66 -15.52
N ILE A 22 -17.52 -25.49 -14.46
CA ILE A 22 -17.17 -25.06 -13.10
C ILE A 22 -15.67 -24.72 -13.05
N ALA A 23 -14.80 -25.60 -13.54
CA ALA A 23 -13.37 -25.36 -13.63
C ALA A 23 -13.05 -24.11 -14.46
N ALA A 24 -13.75 -23.86 -15.58
CA ALA A 24 -13.59 -22.64 -16.38
C ALA A 24 -14.06 -21.37 -15.65
N ARG A 25 -15.12 -21.46 -14.81
CA ARG A 25 -15.55 -20.33 -13.94
C ARG A 25 -14.57 -20.08 -12.82
N THR A 26 -13.96 -21.11 -12.24
CA THR A 26 -12.92 -20.99 -11.21
C THR A 26 -11.57 -20.55 -11.80
N ALA A 27 -11.29 -20.95 -13.05
CA ALA A 27 -10.09 -20.57 -13.82
C ALA A 27 -10.20 -19.17 -14.44
N ARG A 28 -11.41 -18.60 -14.54
CA ARG A 28 -11.60 -17.14 -14.49
C ARG A 28 -11.29 -16.65 -13.07
N SER A 29 -10.09 -16.97 -12.57
CA SER A 29 -9.47 -16.19 -11.53
C SER A 29 -9.54 -14.74 -12.01
N HIS A 30 -10.18 -13.88 -11.23
CA HIS A 30 -10.21 -12.44 -11.50
C HIS A 30 -8.82 -12.02 -11.97
N ALA A 31 -8.72 -11.54 -13.22
CA ALA A 31 -7.47 -11.01 -13.72
C ALA A 31 -7.07 -9.89 -12.76
N PHE A 32 -6.08 -10.16 -11.92
CA PHE A 32 -5.66 -9.23 -10.89
C PHE A 32 -4.75 -8.21 -11.57
N VAL A 33 -5.25 -7.00 -11.75
CA VAL A 33 -4.46 -5.87 -12.21
C VAL A 33 -3.76 -5.29 -10.98
N PRO A 34 -2.41 -5.34 -10.88
CA PRO A 34 -1.70 -4.96 -9.66
C PRO A 34 -1.80 -3.46 -9.36
N TYR A 35 -1.94 -2.63 -10.39
CA TYR A 35 -2.13 -1.19 -10.29
C TYR A 35 -2.68 -0.61 -11.58
N ILE A 36 -3.30 0.56 -11.49
CA ILE A 36 -3.76 1.32 -12.67
C ILE A 36 -2.58 2.11 -13.23
N THR A 37 -2.39 2.08 -14.56
CA THR A 37 -1.56 3.03 -15.28
C THR A 37 -2.47 4.11 -15.87
N ARG A 38 -2.33 5.35 -15.41
CA ARG A 38 -3.19 6.45 -15.85
C ARG A 38 -2.78 6.92 -17.24
N ASN A 39 -3.79 7.04 -18.12
CA ASN A 39 -3.67 7.64 -19.46
C ASN A 39 -4.33 9.02 -19.55
N ILE A 40 -4.62 9.63 -18.41
CA ILE A 40 -5.18 10.98 -18.29
C ILE A 40 -4.19 11.88 -17.54
N PRO A 41 -4.18 13.20 -17.77
CA PRO A 41 -3.32 14.13 -17.03
C PRO A 41 -3.72 14.23 -15.56
N TYR A 42 -2.83 14.80 -14.74
CA TYR A 42 -3.20 15.26 -13.41
C TYR A 42 -4.05 16.52 -13.52
N TYR A 43 -5.00 16.68 -12.60
CA TYR A 43 -5.78 17.91 -12.50
C TYR A 43 -5.08 18.86 -11.53
N GLU A 44 -4.60 19.99 -12.04
CA GLU A 44 -3.87 20.99 -11.28
C GLU A 44 -4.80 22.13 -10.83
N VAL A 45 -4.82 22.41 -9.54
CA VAL A 45 -5.69 23.45 -8.93
C VAL A 45 -4.94 24.72 -8.52
N LEU A 46 -3.60 24.69 -8.56
CA LEU A 46 -2.73 25.81 -8.21
C LEU A 46 -1.87 26.20 -9.43
N SER A 47 -1.61 27.49 -9.57
CA SER A 47 -0.60 28.02 -10.49
C SER A 47 0.81 27.84 -9.93
N THR A 48 1.83 28.02 -10.76
CA THR A 48 3.24 27.98 -10.33
C THR A 48 3.54 28.94 -9.17
N GLY A 49 3.08 30.19 -9.25
CA GLY A 49 3.26 31.15 -8.16
C GLY A 49 2.53 30.76 -6.87
N GLY A 50 1.40 30.05 -6.98
CA GLY A 50 0.69 29.48 -5.83
C GLY A 50 1.47 28.33 -5.17
N LEU A 51 2.12 27.49 -5.97
CA LEU A 51 3.01 26.44 -5.47
C LEU A 51 4.23 27.03 -4.76
N GLU A 52 4.90 28.00 -5.38
CA GLU A 52 6.07 28.69 -4.79
C GLU A 52 5.72 29.36 -3.46
N LEU A 53 4.56 30.02 -3.37
CA LEU A 53 4.08 30.61 -2.12
C LEU A 53 3.89 29.56 -1.03
N LEU A 54 3.28 28.41 -1.35
CA LEU A 54 3.08 27.32 -0.40
C LEU A 54 4.41 26.73 0.06
N GLU A 55 5.33 26.48 -0.86
CA GLU A 55 6.66 25.94 -0.56
C GLU A 55 7.46 26.89 0.34
N ASN A 56 7.45 28.19 0.04
CA ASN A 56 8.13 29.20 0.86
C ASN A 56 7.57 29.29 2.28
N ASN A 57 6.24 29.25 2.41
CA ASN A 57 5.57 29.28 3.72
C ASN A 57 5.81 27.99 4.53
N ALA A 58 5.88 26.83 3.87
CA ALA A 58 6.24 25.57 4.52
C ALA A 58 7.67 25.64 5.08
N ASP A 59 8.62 26.16 4.31
CA ASP A 59 9.99 26.37 4.76
C ASP A 59 10.06 27.38 5.93
N THR A 60 9.23 28.43 5.92
CA THR A 60 9.11 29.37 7.06
C THR A 60 8.66 28.66 8.33
N ILE A 61 7.63 27.81 8.25
CA ILE A 61 7.15 27.04 9.40
C ILE A 61 8.24 26.13 9.93
N LEU A 62 8.95 25.43 9.05
CA LEU A 62 10.02 24.50 9.45
C LEU A 62 11.21 25.22 10.11
N GLU A 63 11.58 26.40 9.64
CA GLU A 63 12.70 27.20 10.16
C GLU A 63 12.35 27.94 11.45
N GLU A 64 11.24 28.67 11.47
CA GLU A 64 10.92 29.59 12.57
C GLU A 64 10.14 28.91 13.70
N ILE A 65 9.27 27.95 13.37
CA ILE A 65 8.42 27.26 14.35
C ILE A 65 9.05 25.91 14.70
N GLY A 66 9.35 25.09 13.69
CA GLY A 66 9.87 23.73 13.82
C GLY A 66 8.82 22.66 14.12
N ILE A 67 9.28 21.43 14.32
CA ILE A 67 8.47 20.24 14.60
C ILE A 67 8.99 19.56 15.87
N ASP A 68 8.09 19.09 16.74
CA ASP A 68 8.47 18.30 17.91
C ASP A 68 8.75 16.83 17.51
N PHE A 69 9.90 16.31 17.91
CA PHE A 69 10.24 14.89 17.87
C PHE A 69 10.28 14.39 19.32
N ARG A 70 9.15 13.85 19.78
CA ARG A 70 8.91 13.53 21.20
C ARG A 70 9.36 12.13 21.56
N ASP A 71 9.94 12.00 22.75
CA ASP A 71 10.36 10.73 23.33
C ASP A 71 11.30 9.90 22.42
N ASP A 72 12.05 10.58 21.53
CA ASP A 72 12.92 9.94 20.53
C ASP A 72 14.28 10.66 20.42
N ALA A 73 15.19 10.31 21.33
CA ALA A 73 16.54 10.86 21.36
C ALA A 73 17.38 10.52 20.12
N GLU A 74 17.09 9.41 19.44
CA GLU A 74 17.81 9.00 18.23
C GLU A 74 17.46 9.92 17.07
N SER A 75 16.17 10.18 16.84
CA SER A 75 15.71 11.11 15.80
C SER A 75 16.23 12.53 16.04
N LEU A 76 16.20 13.02 17.29
CA LEU A 76 16.76 14.34 17.64
C LEU A 76 18.25 14.42 17.29
N LYS A 77 19.01 13.36 17.60
CA LYS A 77 20.42 13.28 17.24
C LYS A 77 20.63 13.29 15.72
N LEU A 78 19.87 12.49 14.97
CA LEU A 78 19.96 12.43 13.51
C LEU A 78 19.68 13.80 12.87
N CYS A 79 18.65 14.51 13.35
CA CYS A 79 18.34 15.86 12.89
C CYS A 79 19.48 16.84 13.19
N LYS A 80 20.03 16.80 14.40
CA LYS A 80 21.16 17.65 14.80
C LYS A 80 22.42 17.38 13.97
N ASP A 81 22.77 16.10 13.79
CA ASP A 81 23.92 15.68 12.98
C ASP A 81 23.74 16.11 11.50
N ALA A 82 22.50 16.14 11.00
CA ALA A 82 22.18 16.62 9.67
C ALA A 82 22.20 18.16 9.54
N GLY A 83 22.36 18.90 10.64
CA GLY A 83 22.48 20.36 10.66
C GLY A 83 21.21 21.13 11.05
N ALA A 84 20.19 20.45 11.59
CA ALA A 84 19.02 21.13 12.16
C ALA A 84 19.36 21.76 13.53
N ASP A 85 18.67 22.84 13.88
CA ASP A 85 18.71 23.40 15.25
C ASP A 85 17.75 22.61 16.14
N VAL A 86 18.28 22.07 17.25
CA VAL A 86 17.52 21.20 18.14
C VAL A 86 17.55 21.78 19.55
N GLN A 87 16.36 22.14 20.06
CA GLN A 87 16.15 22.74 21.38
C GLN A 87 15.14 21.91 22.17
N GLY A 88 15.64 21.09 23.10
CA GLY A 88 14.81 20.06 23.76
C GLY A 88 14.31 19.06 22.71
N GLU A 89 12.98 18.92 22.60
CA GLU A 89 12.34 18.07 21.59
C GLU A 89 11.97 18.81 20.29
N ARG A 90 12.16 20.14 20.26
CA ARG A 90 11.84 20.96 19.09
C ARG A 90 13.00 20.93 18.09
N VAL A 91 12.70 20.57 16.85
CA VAL A 91 13.64 20.60 15.71
C VAL A 91 13.23 21.70 14.73
N ARG A 92 14.14 22.62 14.42
CA ARG A 92 14.00 23.66 13.40
C ARG A 92 14.96 23.39 12.26
N PHE A 93 14.45 23.47 11.03
CA PHE A 93 15.18 23.10 9.83
C PHE A 93 15.55 24.34 9.03
N PRO A 94 16.84 24.58 8.72
CA PRO A 94 17.23 25.63 7.78
C PRO A 94 16.48 25.50 6.45
N ARG A 95 16.15 26.64 5.83
CA ARG A 95 15.42 26.65 4.55
C ARG A 95 16.09 25.76 3.50
N GLY A 96 15.26 25.01 2.77
CA GLY A 96 15.74 24.09 1.75
C GLY A 96 16.46 22.82 2.25
N MET A 97 16.76 22.66 3.55
CA MET A 97 17.41 21.46 4.09
C MET A 97 16.62 20.19 3.77
N CYS A 98 15.34 20.14 4.17
CA CYS A 98 14.48 18.98 3.94
C CYS A 98 14.34 18.66 2.45
N ARG A 99 14.14 19.69 1.61
CA ARG A 99 14.05 19.55 0.14
C ARG A 99 15.34 18.98 -0.45
N SER A 100 16.50 19.45 0.00
CA SER A 100 17.82 18.98 -0.45
C SER A 100 18.03 17.51 -0.11
N ILE A 101 17.69 17.09 1.11
CA ILE A 101 17.76 15.69 1.55
C ILE A 101 16.86 14.82 0.67
N VAL A 102 15.57 15.18 0.54
CA VAL A 102 14.60 14.41 -0.26
C VAL A 102 15.05 14.29 -1.72
N ARG A 103 15.48 15.38 -2.36
CA ARG A 103 15.94 15.36 -3.76
C ARG A 103 17.18 14.51 -3.98
N ARG A 104 18.08 14.46 -2.99
CA ARG A 104 19.34 13.72 -3.09
C ARG A 104 19.14 12.21 -2.88
N SER A 105 18.27 11.80 -1.97
CA SER A 105 18.23 10.41 -1.51
C SER A 105 16.91 9.67 -1.74
N ALA A 106 15.78 10.35 -1.97
CA ALA A 106 14.50 9.68 -2.12
C ALA A 106 14.28 9.24 -3.59
N PRO A 107 13.96 7.95 -3.85
CA PRO A 107 13.64 7.49 -5.18
C PRO A 107 12.27 8.05 -5.64
N LYS A 108 12.17 8.45 -6.90
CA LYS A 108 10.89 8.90 -7.49
C LYS A 108 9.91 7.74 -7.71
N GLU A 109 10.44 6.54 -7.93
CA GLU A 109 9.68 5.31 -8.13
C GLU A 109 10.40 4.14 -7.45
N PHE A 110 9.65 3.22 -6.85
CA PHE A 110 10.19 1.97 -6.31
C PHE A 110 9.18 0.83 -6.42
N THR A 111 9.66 -0.40 -6.37
CA THR A 111 8.81 -1.60 -6.37
C THR A 111 8.55 -2.06 -4.94
N GLN A 112 7.28 -2.17 -4.57
CA GLN A 112 6.87 -2.91 -3.39
C GLN A 112 6.65 -4.38 -3.78
N TYR A 113 7.50 -5.25 -3.26
CA TYR A 113 7.52 -6.67 -3.58
C TYR A 113 6.47 -7.45 -2.79
N ALA A 114 5.69 -8.26 -3.50
CA ALA A 114 4.71 -9.17 -2.93
C ALA A 114 5.27 -10.59 -2.87
N ARG A 115 4.70 -11.42 -1.96
CA ARG A 115 5.04 -12.85 -1.85
C ARG A 115 4.85 -13.61 -3.18
N ASN A 116 3.83 -13.22 -3.95
CA ASN A 116 3.68 -13.64 -5.34
C ASN A 116 4.20 -12.50 -6.24
N PRO A 117 5.33 -12.68 -6.96
CA PRO A 117 5.91 -11.64 -7.80
C PRO A 117 4.97 -11.07 -8.88
N ALA A 118 3.98 -11.85 -9.33
CA ALA A 118 2.96 -11.36 -10.27
C ALA A 118 2.04 -10.28 -9.66
N ARG A 119 2.11 -10.06 -8.34
CA ARG A 119 1.38 -9.02 -7.60
C ARG A 119 2.28 -7.91 -7.06
N ASN A 120 3.53 -7.82 -7.52
CA ASN A 120 4.38 -6.66 -7.23
C ASN A 120 3.69 -5.39 -7.72
N VAL A 121 3.86 -4.30 -6.98
CA VAL A 121 3.34 -2.99 -7.37
C VAL A 121 4.49 -1.98 -7.47
N VAL A 122 4.38 -1.06 -8.41
CA VAL A 122 5.32 0.07 -8.53
C VAL A 122 4.65 1.31 -7.95
N ILE A 123 5.31 1.91 -6.95
CA ILE A 123 4.88 3.13 -6.29
C ILE A 123 5.55 4.32 -6.98
N GLY A 124 4.75 5.29 -7.41
CA GLY A 124 5.21 6.50 -8.11
C GLY A 124 4.88 6.54 -9.62
N GLY A 125 5.26 7.64 -10.26
CA GLY A 125 4.98 7.90 -11.66
C GLY A 125 3.48 8.07 -11.95
N ASN A 126 3.02 7.57 -13.09
CA ASN A 126 1.61 7.63 -13.49
C ASN A 126 0.75 6.47 -12.97
N ARG A 127 1.19 5.78 -11.91
CA ARG A 127 0.53 4.58 -11.38
C ARG A 127 -0.33 4.91 -10.17
N THR A 128 -1.41 4.15 -9.99
CA THR A 128 -2.29 4.23 -8.82
C THR A 128 -2.50 2.84 -8.24
N VAL A 129 -2.12 2.68 -6.97
CA VAL A 129 -2.30 1.46 -6.17
C VAL A 129 -3.40 1.72 -5.15
N PHE A 130 -4.37 0.81 -5.06
CA PHE A 130 -5.40 0.87 -4.02
C PHE A 130 -5.05 -0.06 -2.86
N ALA A 131 -5.30 0.43 -1.64
CA ALA A 131 -5.20 -0.35 -0.42
C ALA A 131 -6.52 -0.24 0.37
N PRO A 132 -6.89 -1.26 1.17
CA PRO A 132 -8.03 -1.18 2.06
C PRO A 132 -7.87 -0.09 3.13
N ALA A 133 -8.97 0.25 3.79
CA ALA A 133 -8.96 1.19 4.92
C ALA A 133 -8.06 0.71 6.07
N TYR A 134 -7.45 1.65 6.79
CA TYR A 134 -6.52 1.39 7.89
C TYR A 134 -6.99 2.03 9.21
N GLY A 135 -6.81 1.33 10.33
CA GLY A 135 -6.96 1.90 11.69
C GLY A 135 -8.37 1.96 12.27
N SER A 136 -9.41 1.49 11.57
CA SER A 136 -10.78 1.53 12.10
C SER A 136 -10.97 0.55 13.27
N PRO A 137 -11.32 1.02 14.49
CA PRO A 137 -11.57 0.11 15.62
C PRO A 137 -12.97 -0.51 15.59
N PHE A 138 -13.86 -0.01 14.72
CA PHE A 138 -15.23 -0.51 14.56
C PHE A 138 -15.45 -1.05 13.14
N VAL A 139 -16.30 -2.05 13.04
CA VAL A 139 -16.84 -2.55 11.78
C VAL A 139 -18.35 -2.36 11.74
N ARG A 140 -18.92 -2.37 10.55
CA ARG A 140 -20.37 -2.35 10.34
C ARG A 140 -20.79 -3.50 9.44
N SER A 141 -21.71 -4.33 9.92
CA SER A 141 -22.41 -5.32 9.11
C SER A 141 -23.91 -5.05 9.11
N LEU A 142 -24.64 -5.73 8.21
CA LEU A 142 -26.10 -5.66 8.16
C LEU A 142 -26.75 -6.39 9.35
N ASP A 143 -26.12 -7.45 9.86
CA ASP A 143 -26.70 -8.30 10.91
C ASP A 143 -26.42 -7.77 12.32
N GLU A 144 -25.19 -7.30 12.58
CA GLU A 144 -24.75 -6.88 13.93
C GLU A 144 -24.67 -5.35 14.07
N GLY A 145 -24.95 -4.59 13.01
CA GLY A 145 -24.80 -3.14 13.03
C GLY A 145 -23.35 -2.71 13.25
N ARG A 146 -23.13 -1.62 13.99
CA ARG A 146 -21.79 -1.11 14.34
C ARG A 146 -21.31 -1.76 15.62
N ARG A 147 -20.14 -2.41 15.58
CA ARG A 147 -19.50 -3.04 16.75
C ARG A 147 -17.99 -2.93 16.68
N TYR A 148 -17.29 -3.24 17.79
CA TYR A 148 -15.83 -3.36 17.77
C TYR A 148 -15.38 -4.44 16.78
N ALA A 149 -14.27 -4.16 16.11
CA ALA A 149 -13.63 -5.09 15.20
C ALA A 149 -13.04 -6.28 15.98
N ARG A 150 -13.15 -7.47 15.39
CA ARG A 150 -12.52 -8.72 15.83
C ARG A 150 -11.46 -9.13 14.81
N ILE A 151 -10.56 -10.03 15.18
CA ILE A 151 -9.53 -10.54 14.25
C ILE A 151 -10.15 -11.23 13.02
N GLU A 152 -11.34 -11.82 13.18
CA GLU A 152 -12.12 -12.39 12.09
C GLU A 152 -12.50 -11.33 11.04
N ASP A 153 -12.85 -10.11 11.45
CA ASP A 153 -13.20 -9.05 10.51
C ASP A 153 -11.98 -8.62 9.70
N PHE A 154 -10.81 -8.49 10.34
CA PHE A 154 -9.55 -8.23 9.65
C PHE A 154 -9.25 -9.31 8.61
N ARG A 155 -9.37 -10.59 9.00
CA ARG A 155 -9.19 -11.73 8.08
C ARG A 155 -10.19 -11.70 6.92
N ASN A 156 -11.41 -11.23 7.15
CA ASN A 156 -12.42 -11.09 6.10
C ASN A 156 -12.04 -9.97 5.13
N PHE A 157 -11.63 -8.79 5.60
CA PHE A 157 -11.18 -7.69 4.73
C PHE A 157 -9.91 -8.02 3.93
N VAL A 158 -9.02 -8.87 4.46
CA VAL A 158 -7.84 -9.36 3.70
C VAL A 158 -8.24 -10.32 2.57
N LYS A 159 -9.38 -11.02 2.69
CA LYS A 159 -9.87 -11.97 1.67
C LYS A 159 -10.68 -11.30 0.55
N LEU A 160 -11.36 -10.19 0.87
CA LEU A 160 -12.12 -9.40 -0.11
C LEU A 160 -11.19 -8.83 -1.20
#